data_AF-A0A6A4ZST6-F1
#
_entry.id   AF-A0A6A4ZST6-F1
#
_cell.length_a   1.000
_cell.length_b   1.000
_cell.length_c   1.000
_cell.angle_alpha   90.00
_cell.angle_beta   90.00
_cell.angle_gamma   90.00
#
_symmetry.space_group_name_H-M   'P 1'
#
loop_
_entity.id
_entity.type
_entity.pdbx_description
1 polymer ?
#
loop_
_entity_poly.entity_id
_entity_poly.type
_entity_poly.pdbx_seq_one_letter_code
_entity_poly.pdbx_strand_id
1 'polypeptide(L)'
;MKLTCIGSLVLLAAAAQSVHGWWDNGHMLVSEIATQSLAPSDVTTLNALLSKYDRDFPNTGTVTTASIWGDLIKCSSVVSTYCPSVTTPALNMLDEWHYVNLPVNVNGTDYKNLTSSDGTKLIKEAQGGQALDFLTKTFTMFGKTQSAHAANWALRMLLHVFGDIANPMHNVAGMTSLF
;
A
#
# COMPACT_ATOMS: atom_id res chain seq x y z
N MET A 1 -4.59 -23.85 -38.84
CA MET A 1 -5.19 -23.12 -37.70
C MET A 1 -4.37 -23.25 -36.39
N LYS A 2 -3.03 -23.33 -36.44
CA LYS A 2 -2.17 -23.47 -35.23
C LYS A 2 -1.01 -22.47 -35.17
N LEU A 3 -0.53 -21.95 -36.31
CA LEU A 3 0.57 -20.99 -36.35
C LEU A 3 0.14 -19.55 -36.05
N THR A 4 -1.06 -19.16 -36.47
CA THR A 4 -1.62 -17.81 -36.24
C THR A 4 -1.94 -17.54 -34.77
N CYS A 5 -2.44 -18.52 -34.01
CA CYS A 5 -2.71 -18.35 -32.57
C CYS A 5 -1.44 -18.14 -31.75
N ILE A 6 -0.34 -18.84 -32.07
CA ILE A 6 0.93 -18.70 -31.35
C ILE A 6 1.55 -17.33 -31.64
N GLY A 7 1.53 -16.89 -32.91
CA GLY A 7 2.01 -15.56 -33.29
C GLY A 7 1.25 -14.43 -32.58
N SER A 8 -0.08 -14.55 -32.47
CA SER A 8 -0.90 -13.57 -31.75
C SER A 8 -0.62 -13.52 -30.25
N LEU A 9 -0.37 -14.66 -29.59
CA LEU A 9 -0.04 -14.71 -28.16
C LEU A 9 1.32 -14.07 -27.86
N VAL A 10 2.33 -14.30 -28.72
CA VAL A 10 3.65 -13.69 -28.58
C VAL A 10 3.57 -12.17 -28.78
N LEU A 11 2.75 -11.69 -29.72
CA LEU A 11 2.53 -10.26 -29.93
C LEU A 11 1.84 -9.59 -28.74
N LEU A 12 0.82 -10.22 -28.14
CA LEU A 12 0.14 -9.69 -26.95
C LEU A 12 1.04 -9.66 -25.72
N ALA A 13 1.86 -10.70 -25.51
CA ALA A 13 2.84 -10.72 -24.43
C ALA A 13 3.93 -9.66 -24.60
N ALA A 14 4.36 -9.39 -25.85
CA ALA A 14 5.31 -8.33 -26.15
C ALA A 14 4.71 -6.92 -26.06
N ALA A 15 3.39 -6.78 -26.21
CA ALA A 15 2.66 -5.52 -26.05
C ALA A 15 2.22 -5.24 -24.60
N ALA A 16 2.42 -6.19 -23.68
CA ALA A 16 2.19 -5.97 -22.26
C ALA A 16 3.26 -4.99 -21.74
N GLN A 17 2.94 -3.70 -21.74
CA GLN A 17 3.78 -2.72 -21.09
C GLN A 17 3.78 -2.96 -19.58
N SER A 18 4.95 -2.80 -18.96
CA SER A 18 5.05 -2.74 -17.51
C SER A 18 4.22 -1.55 -17.02
N VAL A 19 3.05 -1.82 -16.45
CA VAL A 19 2.29 -0.78 -15.75
C VAL A 19 3.01 -0.57 -14.43
N HIS A 20 3.89 0.44 -14.38
CA HIS A 20 4.49 0.91 -13.14
C HIS A 20 3.43 1.66 -12.33
N GLY A 21 2.49 0.92 -11.77
CA GLY A 21 1.43 1.46 -10.93
C GLY A 21 1.92 1.65 -9.50
N TRP A 22 1.65 2.84 -8.93
CA TRP A 22 1.49 3.03 -7.48
C TRP A 22 2.65 2.60 -6.57
N TRP A 23 3.91 2.84 -6.98
CA TRP A 23 5.08 2.83 -6.09
C TRP A 23 5.22 4.19 -5.39
N ASP A 24 6.45 4.66 -5.13
CA ASP A 24 6.75 5.95 -4.50
C ASP A 24 5.88 7.10 -5.00
N ASN A 25 5.76 7.26 -6.33
CA ASN A 25 4.98 8.34 -6.94
C ASN A 25 3.48 8.26 -6.59
N GLY A 26 2.91 7.06 -6.45
CA GLY A 26 1.50 6.88 -6.10
C GLY A 26 1.22 7.28 -4.65
N HIS A 27 2.04 6.80 -3.71
CA HIS A 27 1.96 7.17 -2.30
C HIS A 27 2.17 8.67 -2.09
N MET A 28 3.19 9.23 -2.74
CA MET A 28 3.49 10.66 -2.68
C MET A 28 2.36 11.49 -3.28
N LEU A 29 1.76 11.07 -4.39
CA LEU A 29 0.63 11.78 -5.00
C LEU A 29 -0.59 11.83 -4.07
N VAL A 30 -1.00 10.70 -3.47
CA VAL A 30 -2.14 10.66 -2.52
C VAL A 30 -1.87 11.58 -1.34
N SER A 31 -0.65 11.55 -0.82
CA SER A 31 -0.26 12.36 0.33
C SER A 31 -0.16 13.85 -0.01
N GLU A 32 0.27 14.20 -1.22
CA GLU A 32 0.29 15.57 -1.72
C GLU A 32 -1.13 16.12 -1.97
N ILE A 33 -2.07 15.28 -2.36
CA ILE A 33 -3.48 15.69 -2.42
C ILE A 33 -4.02 15.95 -1.00
N ALA A 34 -3.59 15.15 -0.02
CA ALA A 34 -3.96 15.36 1.38
C ALA A 34 -3.42 16.69 1.92
N THR A 35 -2.17 17.09 1.60
CA THR A 35 -1.62 18.39 2.05
C THR A 35 -2.42 19.58 1.51
N GLN A 36 -2.94 19.48 0.30
CA GLN A 36 -3.80 20.51 -0.32
C GLN A 36 -5.19 20.61 0.33
N SER A 37 -5.63 19.54 1.01
CA SER A 37 -6.94 19.48 1.65
C SER A 37 -6.91 19.85 3.14
N LEU A 38 -5.73 19.90 3.74
CA LEU A 38 -5.52 20.20 5.16
C LEU A 38 -5.26 21.69 5.38
N ALA A 39 -5.52 22.17 6.61
CA ALA A 39 -5.11 23.51 6.99
C ALA A 39 -3.56 23.61 7.00
N PRO A 40 -2.97 24.75 6.59
CA PRO A 40 -1.51 24.90 6.58
C PRO A 40 -0.84 24.66 7.96
N SER A 41 -1.53 24.98 9.05
CA SER A 41 -1.07 24.70 10.42
C SER A 41 -0.99 23.22 10.74
N ASP A 42 -1.91 22.42 10.20
CA ASP A 42 -1.96 20.97 10.41
C ASP A 42 -0.82 20.32 9.62
N VAL A 43 -0.62 20.71 8.37
CA VAL A 43 0.52 20.25 7.55
C VAL A 43 1.85 20.58 8.24
N THR A 44 1.98 21.79 8.81
CA THR A 44 3.18 22.18 9.57
C THR A 44 3.39 21.28 10.79
N THR A 45 2.32 21.01 11.53
CA THR A 45 2.35 20.13 12.72
C THR A 45 2.75 18.69 12.36
N LEU A 46 2.18 18.15 11.28
CA LEU A 46 2.49 16.80 10.80
C LEU A 46 3.94 16.70 10.31
N ASN A 47 4.42 17.67 9.52
CA ASN A 47 5.81 17.71 9.06
C ASN A 47 6.80 17.80 10.24
N ALA A 48 6.49 18.62 11.26
CA ALA A 48 7.32 18.73 12.46
C ALA A 48 7.36 17.42 13.28
N LEU A 49 6.27 16.63 13.26
CA LEU A 49 6.27 15.30 13.85
C LEU A 49 7.12 14.34 13.04
N LEU A 50 6.92 14.29 11.71
CA LEU A 50 7.54 13.35 10.78
C LEU A 50 9.07 13.51 10.68
N SER A 51 9.57 14.75 10.65
CA SER A 51 10.99 15.08 10.53
C SER A 51 11.86 14.58 11.69
N LYS A 52 11.26 14.17 12.81
CA LYS A 52 11.98 13.56 13.94
C LYS A 52 12.76 12.30 13.57
N TYR A 53 12.45 11.68 12.43
CA TYR A 53 13.14 10.48 11.91
C TYR A 53 14.15 10.79 10.80
N ASP A 54 14.38 12.06 10.43
CA ASP A 54 15.22 12.42 9.28
C ASP A 54 16.65 11.90 9.37
N ARG A 55 17.17 11.72 10.59
CA ARG A 55 18.49 11.10 10.81
C ARG A 55 18.53 9.64 10.35
N ASP A 56 17.48 8.88 10.66
CA ASP A 56 17.44 7.43 10.42
C ASP A 56 16.83 7.10 9.05
N PHE A 57 15.94 7.98 8.55
CA PHE A 57 15.25 7.87 7.26
C PHE A 57 15.25 9.24 6.54
N PRO A 58 16.38 9.63 5.93
CA PRO A 58 16.50 10.93 5.27
C PRO A 58 15.49 11.05 4.12
N ASN A 59 15.08 12.30 3.84
CA ASN A 59 14.10 12.66 2.81
C ASN A 59 12.68 12.15 3.05
N THR A 60 12.37 11.55 4.19
CA THR A 60 11.02 11.06 4.52
C THR A 60 10.31 11.93 5.59
N GLY A 61 10.73 13.19 5.73
CA GLY A 61 10.32 14.09 6.83
C GLY A 61 9.05 14.91 6.60
N THR A 62 8.38 14.76 5.45
CA THR A 62 7.16 15.53 5.11
C THR A 62 5.96 14.61 4.92
N VAL A 63 4.72 15.11 5.01
CA VAL A 63 3.51 14.30 4.73
C VAL A 63 3.65 13.58 3.38
N THR A 64 4.06 14.29 2.34
CA THR A 64 4.25 13.76 0.99
C THR A 64 5.32 12.68 0.96
N THR A 65 6.51 12.94 1.49
CA THR A 65 7.65 12.01 1.37
C THR A 65 7.70 10.93 2.44
N ALA A 66 7.01 11.08 3.55
CA ALA A 66 6.87 10.05 4.58
C ALA A 66 6.03 8.87 4.10
N SER A 67 5.18 9.09 3.10
CA SER A 67 4.25 8.10 2.56
C SER A 67 4.92 6.90 1.92
N ILE A 68 6.20 6.96 1.53
CA ILE A 68 6.94 5.83 0.97
C ILE A 68 7.65 4.99 2.05
N TRP A 69 7.67 5.48 3.28
CA TRP A 69 8.46 4.88 4.36
C TRP A 69 8.06 3.44 4.70
N GLY A 70 6.77 3.10 4.52
CA GLY A 70 6.26 1.74 4.72
C GLY A 70 6.97 0.69 3.86
N ASP A 71 7.34 1.03 2.63
CA ASP A 71 8.14 0.14 1.78
C ASP A 71 9.63 0.16 2.14
N LEU A 72 10.17 1.34 2.45
CA LEU A 72 11.58 1.47 2.82
C LEU A 72 11.94 0.70 4.10
N ILE A 73 11.02 0.56 5.06
CA ILE A 73 11.31 -0.16 6.31
C ILE A 73 11.37 -1.70 6.11
N LYS A 74 10.78 -2.22 5.03
CA LYS A 74 10.79 -3.66 4.69
C LYS A 74 12.00 -4.05 3.85
N CYS A 75 12.69 -3.07 3.27
CA CYS A 75 13.90 -3.26 2.48
C CYS A 75 14.91 -4.23 3.12
N SER A 76 15.18 -5.33 2.44
CA SER A 76 16.17 -6.35 2.84
C SER A 76 17.43 -6.35 1.98
N SER A 77 17.49 -5.55 0.92
CA SER A 77 18.64 -5.43 0.02
C SER A 77 18.67 -4.07 -0.69
N VAL A 78 19.86 -3.48 -0.83
CA VAL A 78 20.09 -2.18 -1.50
C VAL A 78 20.14 -2.26 -3.04
N VAL A 79 19.89 -3.44 -3.62
CA VAL A 79 20.23 -3.76 -5.02
C VAL A 79 19.00 -3.82 -5.95
N SER A 80 17.79 -3.50 -5.48
CA SER A 80 16.59 -3.59 -6.31
C SER A 80 16.00 -2.22 -6.65
N THR A 81 15.45 -2.10 -7.87
CA THR A 81 14.67 -0.93 -8.33
C THR A 81 13.50 -0.60 -7.41
N TYR A 82 13.11 -1.55 -6.57
CA TYR A 82 11.94 -1.53 -5.70
C TYR A 82 12.29 -1.26 -4.23
N CYS A 83 13.58 -1.09 -3.93
CA CYS A 83 14.07 -0.79 -2.60
C CYS A 83 15.22 0.24 -2.72
N PRO A 84 14.89 1.53 -2.93
CA PRO A 84 15.89 2.59 -3.06
C PRO A 84 16.50 3.01 -1.70
N SER A 85 16.14 2.32 -0.60
CA SER A 85 16.66 2.63 0.72
C SER A 85 18.17 2.40 0.80
N VAL A 86 18.89 3.38 1.36
CA VAL A 86 20.31 3.24 1.71
C VAL A 86 20.52 2.39 2.97
N THR A 87 19.44 2.01 3.64
CA THR A 87 19.42 1.11 4.80
C THR A 87 18.64 -0.16 4.47
N THR A 88 18.90 -1.24 5.21
CA THR A 88 18.19 -2.53 5.06
C THR A 88 17.55 -2.98 6.37
N PRO A 89 16.45 -2.33 6.83
CA PRO A 89 15.86 -2.64 8.13
C PRO A 89 15.18 -4.02 8.15
N ALA A 90 14.81 -4.55 6.97
CA ALA A 90 14.32 -5.91 6.76
C ALA A 90 13.12 -6.31 7.65
N LEU A 91 12.21 -5.36 7.95
CA LEU A 91 11.01 -5.63 8.73
C LEU A 91 9.90 -6.26 7.88
N ASN A 92 10.18 -7.40 7.24
CA ASN A 92 9.23 -8.13 6.39
C ASN A 92 7.95 -8.54 7.14
N MET A 93 7.96 -8.57 8.48
CA MET A 93 6.74 -8.77 9.28
C MET A 93 5.62 -7.75 8.98
N LEU A 94 5.97 -6.62 8.35
CA LEU A 94 5.04 -5.55 7.99
C LEU A 94 4.38 -5.78 6.62
N ASP A 95 4.83 -6.76 5.81
CA ASP A 95 4.31 -7.02 4.46
C ASP A 95 2.77 -7.17 4.44
N GLU A 96 2.22 -7.88 5.42
CA GLU A 96 0.77 -8.12 5.54
C GLU A 96 -0.05 -6.84 5.72
N TRP A 97 0.56 -5.72 6.11
CA TRP A 97 -0.20 -4.48 6.36
C TRP A 97 -0.46 -3.65 5.10
N HIS A 98 0.15 -4.02 3.98
CA HIS A 98 0.06 -3.28 2.72
C HIS A 98 -1.15 -3.67 1.87
N TYR A 99 -1.91 -4.69 2.25
CA TYR A 99 -2.99 -5.18 1.41
C TYR A 99 -4.16 -5.76 2.20
N VAL A 100 -5.24 -6.03 1.48
CA VAL A 100 -6.34 -6.89 1.89
C VAL A 100 -6.73 -7.78 0.71
N ASN A 101 -6.65 -9.09 0.86
CA ASN A 101 -6.87 -10.02 -0.24
C ASN A 101 -8.36 -10.35 -0.41
N LEU A 102 -9.15 -9.39 -0.92
CA LEU A 102 -10.58 -9.64 -1.16
C LEU A 102 -10.75 -10.68 -2.29
N PRO A 103 -11.55 -11.73 -2.06
CA PRO A 103 -11.68 -12.81 -3.03
C PRO A 103 -12.50 -12.39 -4.25
N VAL A 104 -11.97 -12.64 -5.44
CA VAL A 104 -12.67 -12.50 -6.73
C VAL A 104 -12.49 -13.76 -7.55
N ASN A 105 -13.55 -14.31 -8.15
CA ASN A 105 -13.36 -15.48 -9.02
C ASN A 105 -12.68 -15.06 -10.33
N VAL A 106 -11.64 -15.79 -10.72
CA VAL A 106 -10.87 -15.47 -11.95
C VAL A 106 -11.67 -15.68 -13.24
N ASN A 107 -12.82 -16.37 -13.17
CA ASN A 107 -13.74 -16.57 -14.29
C ASN A 107 -14.73 -15.39 -14.48
N GLY A 108 -14.62 -14.34 -13.65
CA GLY A 108 -15.46 -13.15 -13.71
C GLY A 108 -16.82 -13.25 -13.03
N THR A 109 -17.14 -14.37 -12.36
CA THR A 109 -18.36 -14.45 -11.53
C THR A 109 -18.11 -13.93 -10.11
N ASP A 110 -19.19 -13.55 -9.43
CA ASP A 110 -19.11 -13.12 -8.04
C ASP A 110 -18.64 -14.25 -7.12
N TYR A 111 -17.68 -13.96 -6.24
CA TYR A 111 -17.26 -14.90 -5.21
C TYR A 111 -18.41 -15.11 -4.21
N LYS A 112 -18.90 -16.35 -4.10
CA LYS A 112 -20.06 -16.72 -3.24
C LYS A 112 -21.31 -15.85 -3.47
N ASN A 113 -21.53 -15.33 -4.68
CA ASN A 113 -22.60 -14.37 -5.01
C ASN A 113 -22.55 -13.07 -4.18
N LEU A 114 -21.36 -12.68 -3.69
CA LEU A 114 -21.15 -11.42 -2.99
C LEU A 114 -20.69 -10.36 -3.98
N THR A 115 -21.28 -9.17 -3.89
CA THR A 115 -20.94 -8.03 -4.74
C THR A 115 -20.31 -6.89 -3.93
N SER A 116 -19.97 -5.77 -4.59
CA SER A 116 -19.47 -4.57 -3.90
C SER A 116 -20.43 -4.01 -2.85
N SER A 117 -21.74 -4.29 -2.94
CA SER A 117 -22.69 -3.91 -1.88
C SER A 117 -22.54 -4.75 -0.60
N ASP A 118 -21.87 -5.90 -0.68
CA ASP A 118 -21.62 -6.83 0.43
C ASP A 118 -20.25 -6.62 1.08
N GLY A 119 -19.67 -5.42 1.01
CA GLY A 119 -18.29 -5.13 1.42
C GLY A 119 -17.86 -5.75 2.76
N THR A 120 -18.68 -5.66 3.81
CA THR A 120 -18.36 -6.28 5.12
C THR A 120 -18.27 -7.81 5.06
N LYS A 121 -19.09 -8.47 4.24
CA LYS A 121 -19.02 -9.93 4.04
C LYS A 121 -17.78 -10.29 3.23
N LEU A 122 -17.46 -9.51 2.19
CA LEU A 122 -16.24 -9.71 1.40
C LEU A 122 -14.97 -9.55 2.25
N ILE A 123 -14.91 -8.54 3.13
CA ILE A 123 -13.78 -8.35 4.04
C ILE A 123 -13.60 -9.54 5.00
N LYS A 124 -14.69 -10.14 5.48
CA LYS A 124 -14.62 -11.35 6.33
C LYS A 124 -14.10 -12.59 5.59
N GLU A 125 -14.18 -12.58 4.28
CA GLU A 125 -13.73 -13.66 3.39
C GLU A 125 -12.31 -13.40 2.85
N ALA A 126 -11.65 -12.33 3.27
CA ALA A 126 -10.31 -11.96 2.81
C ALA A 126 -9.30 -13.08 3.06
N GLN A 127 -8.47 -13.37 2.06
CA GLN A 127 -7.45 -14.42 2.08
C GLN A 127 -6.08 -13.86 2.48
N GLY A 128 -6.03 -13.19 3.63
CA GLY A 128 -4.84 -12.50 4.15
C GLY A 128 -4.88 -10.98 3.97
N GLY A 129 -3.82 -10.33 4.44
CA GLY A 129 -3.74 -8.89 4.52
C GLY A 129 -4.42 -8.33 5.78
N GLN A 130 -3.82 -7.31 6.35
CA GLN A 130 -4.21 -6.68 7.61
C GLN A 130 -4.37 -5.18 7.48
N ALA A 131 -4.31 -4.61 6.26
CA ALA A 131 -4.39 -3.15 6.04
C ALA A 131 -5.57 -2.50 6.76
N LEU A 132 -6.78 -3.08 6.65
CA LEU A 132 -7.99 -2.53 7.26
C LEU A 132 -8.00 -2.60 8.81
N ASP A 133 -7.50 -3.70 9.38
CA ASP A 133 -7.37 -3.87 10.83
C ASP A 133 -6.29 -2.92 11.39
N PHE A 134 -5.16 -2.82 10.69
CA PHE A 134 -4.08 -1.88 10.99
C PHE A 134 -4.58 -0.43 11.00
N LEU A 135 -5.30 0.00 9.96
CA LEU A 135 -5.85 1.36 9.88
C LEU A 135 -6.82 1.63 11.04
N THR A 136 -7.72 0.69 11.33
CA THR A 136 -8.68 0.81 12.45
C THR A 136 -7.99 0.99 13.80
N LYS A 137 -6.96 0.17 14.06
CA LYS A 137 -6.16 0.24 15.28
C LYS A 137 -5.32 1.52 15.35
N THR A 138 -4.82 2.00 14.21
CA THR A 138 -4.05 3.25 14.10
C THR A 138 -4.90 4.46 14.47
N PHE A 139 -6.12 4.57 13.95
CA PHE A 139 -7.04 5.64 14.36
C PHE A 139 -7.38 5.59 15.85
N THR A 140 -7.60 4.38 16.39
CA THR A 140 -7.82 4.19 17.84
C THR A 140 -6.59 4.63 18.66
N MET A 141 -5.39 4.38 18.14
CA MET A 141 -4.13 4.71 18.81
C MET A 141 -3.87 6.21 18.86
N PHE A 142 -4.17 6.97 17.80
CA PHE A 142 -4.01 8.42 17.80
C PHE A 142 -4.81 9.12 18.91
N GLY A 143 -5.97 8.59 19.28
CA GLY A 143 -6.77 9.11 20.40
C GLY A 143 -6.22 8.81 21.80
N LYS A 144 -5.15 8.00 21.91
CA LYS A 144 -4.63 7.51 23.20
C LYS A 144 -3.14 7.75 23.40
N THR A 145 -2.36 7.80 22.31
CA THR A 145 -0.90 7.88 22.39
C THR A 145 -0.44 9.21 22.99
N GLN A 146 0.53 9.13 23.90
CA GLN A 146 1.29 10.28 24.41
C GLN A 146 2.75 10.27 23.93
N SER A 147 3.12 9.28 23.11
CA SER A 147 4.48 9.11 22.60
C SER A 147 4.61 9.70 21.20
N ALA A 148 5.48 10.71 21.06
CA ALA A 148 5.79 11.28 19.75
C ALA A 148 6.42 10.25 18.80
N HIS A 149 7.18 9.29 19.33
CA HIS A 149 7.74 8.20 18.53
C HIS A 149 6.63 7.30 17.97
N ALA A 150 5.69 6.87 18.83
CA ALA A 150 4.57 6.05 18.40
C ALA A 150 3.69 6.81 17.40
N ALA A 151 3.38 8.08 17.67
CA ALA A 151 2.59 8.92 16.76
C ALA A 151 3.28 9.11 15.39
N ASN A 152 4.59 9.34 15.36
CA ASN A 152 5.35 9.45 14.11
C ASN A 152 5.30 8.13 13.31
N TRP A 153 5.62 7.02 13.96
CA TRP A 153 5.59 5.69 13.33
C TRP A 153 4.20 5.37 12.76
N ALA A 154 3.14 5.64 13.53
CA ALA A 154 1.77 5.37 13.10
C ALA A 154 1.32 6.32 11.99
N LEU A 155 1.76 7.57 11.98
CA LEU A 155 1.45 8.52 10.92
C LEU A 155 2.10 8.10 9.60
N ARG A 156 3.36 7.67 9.61
CA ARG A 156 4.05 7.15 8.42
C ARG A 156 3.29 5.95 7.83
N MET A 157 2.91 5.00 8.68
CA MET A 157 2.17 3.83 8.26
C MET A 157 0.74 4.16 7.82
N LEU A 158 0.05 5.11 8.47
CA LEU A 158 -1.26 5.58 8.02
C LEU A 158 -1.17 6.14 6.60
N LEU A 159 -0.22 7.05 6.34
CA LEU A 159 -0.04 7.66 5.01
C LEU A 159 0.24 6.61 3.94
N HIS A 160 1.10 5.64 4.26
CA HIS A 160 1.47 4.57 3.34
C HIS A 160 0.29 3.61 3.06
N VAL A 161 -0.26 2.98 4.11
CA VAL A 161 -1.31 1.96 4.00
C VAL A 161 -2.62 2.55 3.45
N PHE A 162 -2.92 3.82 3.74
CA PHE A 162 -4.06 4.50 3.11
C PHE A 162 -3.88 4.64 1.59
N GLY A 163 -2.64 4.91 1.13
CA GLY A 163 -2.30 4.89 -0.29
C GLY A 163 -2.42 3.49 -0.90
N ASP A 164 -1.96 2.46 -0.18
CA ASP A 164 -2.05 1.06 -0.63
C ASP A 164 -3.51 0.63 -0.87
N ILE A 165 -4.42 0.89 0.08
CA ILE A 165 -5.82 0.48 -0.10
C ILE A 165 -6.51 1.24 -1.24
N ALA A 166 -5.96 2.35 -1.72
CA ALA A 166 -6.46 3.04 -2.90
C ALA A 166 -5.94 2.40 -4.22
N ASN A 167 -4.89 1.57 -4.16
CA ASN A 167 -4.41 0.78 -5.29
C ASN A 167 -5.26 -0.50 -5.45
N PRO A 168 -6.02 -0.67 -6.54
CA PRO A 168 -6.90 -1.83 -6.71
C PRO A 168 -6.17 -3.18 -6.60
N MET A 169 -4.90 -3.25 -6.99
CA MET A 169 -4.12 -4.49 -6.96
C MET A 169 -3.67 -4.89 -5.55
N HIS A 170 -3.74 -3.99 -4.55
CA HIS A 170 -3.53 -4.30 -3.13
C HIS A 170 -4.82 -4.76 -2.44
N ASN A 171 -5.93 -4.88 -3.16
CA ASN A 171 -7.25 -5.18 -2.59
C ASN A 171 -7.87 -6.47 -3.13
N VAL A 172 -7.15 -7.29 -3.89
CA VAL A 172 -7.74 -8.43 -4.62
C VAL A 172 -6.89 -9.69 -4.55
N ALA A 173 -7.55 -10.84 -4.43
CA ALA A 173 -6.97 -12.16 -4.61
C ALA A 173 -7.84 -13.01 -5.54
N GLY A 174 -7.20 -13.60 -6.56
CA GLY A 174 -7.86 -14.45 -7.54
C GLY A 174 -8.19 -15.83 -6.96
N MET A 175 -9.48 -16.17 -6.96
CA MET A 175 -9.99 -17.48 -6.53
C MET A 175 -10.25 -18.35 -7.76
N THR A 176 -9.79 -19.60 -7.69
CA THR A 176 -10.02 -20.62 -8.72
C THR A 176 -10.45 -21.92 -8.06
N SER A 177 -11.33 -22.67 -8.73
CA SER A 177 -11.73 -24.02 -8.28
C SER A 177 -10.76 -25.10 -8.74
N LEU A 178 -9.68 -24.73 -9.45
CA LEU A 178 -8.74 -25.66 -10.09
C LEU A 178 -7.61 -26.12 -9.17
N PHE A 179 -7.48 -25.57 -7.95
CA PHE A 179 -6.48 -25.94 -6.96
C PHE A 179 -7.07 -25.86 -5.54
#